data_AF-A0A7C8J0X8-F1
#
_entry.id   AF-A0A7C8J0X8-F1
#
_cell.length_a   1.000
_cell.length_b   1.000
_cell.length_c   1.000
_cell.angle_alpha   90.00
_cell.angle_beta   90.00
_cell.angle_gamma   90.00
#
_symmetry.space_group_name_H-M   'P 1'
#
loop_
_entity.id
_entity.type
_entity.pdbx_description
1 polymer ?
#
loop_
_entity_poly.entity_id
_entity_poly.type
_entity_poly.pdbx_seq_one_letter_code
_entity_poly.pdbx_strand_id
1 'polypeptide(L)'
;METVVACCGQCDHHLGTLLNLWTQIGECYISPVVAAKVALDVGSDGAVHQGKKGTIIYNWGQLLLRTSSIQIKHLDGQVDIKPIVQRILNLKNNPPVDDSEDDKLGSAFFRDCNLRQATTNENPELSHILSTINAQGETLERLDTAGYQIVASFNRAVQRIDDEVGNLKNEMIQVTGDLSVSNTKSRSLFDDILSTRTDIEGIKRVLQPMVAQGRTEEQALSVRNAITKANTSLRLEFSQTWEKFQERLNLLESELQDMRQDLKGFQILLEGAQATAKATLPTSDANTQEIMALKNELENLKRDLALDQSYRSSSTNPVFASRELDILTSNITKIGYRASQVETLQMEFELLKDRVQRMEAQLPNWQEPQNPRSMDPKQMVSLKFLSEGGNNPRIPPSTTPNLRDDYVNRSNSPPLEKAHINTARAGILKLTKSGAIDKRTIRKSGWKRAGTVRKVGG
;
A
#
# COMPACT_ATOMS: atom_id res chain seq x y z
N MET A 1 12.30 -18.09 36.38
CA MET A 1 11.06 -18.88 36.26
C MET A 1 11.44 -20.33 36.40
N GLU A 2 10.72 -21.08 37.22
CA GLU A 2 10.96 -22.51 37.42
C GLU A 2 10.51 -23.30 36.18
N THR A 3 11.22 -24.36 35.86
CA THR A 3 10.87 -25.31 34.80
C THR A 3 10.36 -26.59 35.48
N VAL A 4 9.25 -27.12 34.99
CA VAL A 4 8.53 -28.26 35.57
C VAL A 4 8.24 -29.32 34.53
N VAL A 5 8.07 -30.54 34.99
CA VAL A 5 7.62 -31.69 34.19
C VAL A 5 6.11 -31.82 34.32
N ALA A 6 5.42 -31.92 33.20
CA ALA A 6 4.00 -32.29 33.18
C ALA A 6 3.88 -33.81 32.94
N CYS A 7 3.22 -34.50 33.85
CA CYS A 7 2.90 -35.93 33.76
C CYS A 7 1.38 -36.15 33.62
N CYS A 8 0.98 -37.27 33.04
CA CYS A 8 -0.42 -37.71 33.06
C CYS A 8 -0.84 -38.10 34.48
N GLY A 9 -1.91 -37.53 35.01
CA GLY A 9 -2.38 -37.80 36.37
C GLY A 9 -2.95 -39.22 36.59
N GLN A 10 -3.11 -40.02 35.53
CA GLN A 10 -3.60 -41.41 35.61
C GLN A 10 -2.50 -42.48 35.51
N CYS A 11 -1.50 -42.27 34.64
CA CYS A 11 -0.45 -43.26 34.35
C CYS A 11 0.98 -42.76 34.59
N ASP A 12 1.14 -41.53 35.08
CA ASP A 12 2.42 -40.84 35.30
C ASP A 12 3.34 -40.73 34.07
N HIS A 13 2.79 -40.93 32.86
CA HIS A 13 3.54 -40.77 31.61
C HIS A 13 4.01 -39.31 31.44
N HIS A 14 5.27 -39.13 31.08
CA HIS A 14 5.90 -37.84 30.89
C HIS A 14 5.38 -37.16 29.61
N LEU A 15 4.52 -36.15 29.77
CA LEU A 15 3.94 -35.37 28.66
C LEU A 15 4.92 -34.33 28.11
N GLY A 16 5.84 -33.83 28.95
CA GLY A 16 6.89 -32.91 28.51
C GLY A 16 7.30 -31.88 29.56
N THR A 17 8.21 -31.00 29.16
CA THR A 17 8.83 -30.00 30.03
C THR A 17 8.34 -28.59 29.71
N LEU A 18 7.83 -27.88 30.72
CA LEU A 18 7.15 -26.59 30.60
C LEU A 18 7.71 -25.58 31.61
N LEU A 19 7.50 -24.28 31.38
CA LEU A 19 7.68 -23.28 32.43
C LEU A 19 6.49 -23.35 33.39
N ASN A 20 6.74 -23.23 34.70
CA ASN A 20 5.67 -23.18 35.70
C ASN A 20 4.99 -21.80 35.68
N LEU A 21 4.19 -21.55 34.64
CA LEU A 21 3.48 -20.29 34.42
C LEU A 21 2.22 -20.55 33.59
N TRP A 22 1.06 -20.44 34.23
CA TRP A 22 -0.21 -20.95 33.70
C TRP A 22 -1.29 -19.88 33.64
N THR A 23 -2.15 -19.96 32.63
CA THR A 23 -3.44 -19.27 32.59
C THR A 23 -4.52 -20.27 32.99
N GLN A 24 -5.26 -19.97 34.05
CA GLN A 24 -6.42 -20.75 34.48
C GLN A 24 -7.66 -20.29 33.69
N ILE A 25 -8.46 -21.25 33.22
CA ILE A 25 -9.62 -21.04 32.37
C ILE A 25 -10.82 -21.74 33.03
N GLY A 26 -11.66 -20.94 33.70
CA GLY A 26 -12.65 -21.45 34.65
C GLY A 26 -12.01 -22.21 35.82
N GLU A 27 -12.74 -23.15 36.41
CA GLU A 27 -12.28 -23.91 37.58
C GLU A 27 -11.49 -25.19 37.21
N CYS A 28 -11.71 -25.72 36.01
CA CYS A 28 -11.29 -27.08 35.64
C CYS A 28 -10.11 -27.17 34.66
N TYR A 29 -9.69 -26.05 34.05
CA TYR A 29 -8.70 -26.06 32.97
C TYR A 29 -7.58 -25.06 33.20
N ILE A 30 -6.39 -25.44 32.75
CA ILE A 30 -5.18 -24.62 32.73
C ILE A 30 -4.50 -24.74 31.35
N SER A 31 -3.89 -23.65 30.90
CA SER A 31 -3.09 -23.60 29.67
C SER A 31 -1.73 -22.97 30.00
N PRO A 32 -0.61 -23.50 29.48
CA PRO A 32 0.70 -22.87 29.69
C PRO A 32 0.72 -21.48 29.02
N VAL A 33 1.31 -20.49 29.69
CA VAL A 33 1.42 -19.11 29.17
C VAL A 33 2.40 -19.03 28.01
N VAL A 34 3.46 -19.83 28.07
CA VAL A 34 4.50 -19.93 27.04
C VAL A 34 4.38 -21.29 26.38
N ALA A 35 4.47 -21.34 25.05
CA ALA A 35 4.50 -22.60 24.30
C ALA A 35 5.67 -23.48 24.78
N ALA A 36 5.44 -24.80 24.77
CA ALA A 36 6.47 -25.77 25.15
C ALA A 36 7.70 -25.63 24.24
N LYS A 37 8.91 -25.65 24.83
CA LYS A 37 10.17 -25.60 24.04
C LYS A 37 10.38 -26.83 23.16
N VAL A 38 9.75 -27.94 23.53
CA VAL A 38 9.74 -29.21 22.83
C VAL A 38 8.27 -29.60 22.65
N ALA A 39 7.91 -30.21 21.52
CA ALA A 39 6.56 -30.73 21.33
C ALA A 39 6.20 -31.68 22.50
N LEU A 40 5.03 -31.48 23.09
CA LEU A 40 4.53 -32.35 24.15
C LEU A 40 4.20 -33.72 23.56
N ASP A 41 4.53 -34.79 24.27
CA ASP A 41 4.24 -36.18 23.89
C ASP A 41 2.77 -36.51 24.14
N VAL A 42 1.91 -35.84 23.38
CA VAL A 42 0.45 -35.90 23.47
C VAL A 42 -0.09 -36.16 22.08
N GLY A 43 -0.36 -37.43 21.79
CA GLY A 43 -1.16 -37.80 20.62
C GLY A 43 -2.60 -37.31 20.79
N SER A 44 -3.16 -36.70 19.74
CA SER A 44 -4.59 -36.40 19.68
C SER A 44 -5.33 -37.59 19.08
N ASP A 45 -6.28 -38.16 19.82
CA ASP A 45 -7.26 -39.11 19.30
C ASP A 45 -8.54 -38.36 18.90
N GLY A 46 -8.92 -38.45 17.61
CA GLY A 46 -10.03 -37.71 17.04
C GLY A 46 -9.70 -36.32 16.46
N ALA A 47 -10.75 -35.57 16.12
CA ALA A 47 -10.62 -34.29 15.41
C ALA A 47 -10.25 -33.14 16.36
N VAL A 48 -9.09 -32.51 16.13
CA VAL A 48 -8.64 -31.33 16.88
C VAL A 48 -9.58 -30.15 16.62
N HIS A 49 -10.30 -29.71 17.65
CA HIS A 49 -11.23 -28.58 17.53
C HIS A 49 -10.47 -27.24 17.57
N GLN A 50 -10.33 -26.58 16.42
CA GLN A 50 -9.79 -25.22 16.35
C GLN A 50 -10.80 -24.20 16.88
N GLY A 51 -10.31 -23.19 17.60
CA GLY A 51 -11.16 -22.08 18.07
C GLY A 51 -11.80 -21.30 16.92
N LYS A 52 -12.93 -20.62 17.17
CA LYS A 52 -13.57 -19.73 16.18
C LYS A 52 -12.79 -18.43 16.01
N LYS A 53 -12.70 -17.90 14.79
CA LYS A 53 -12.06 -16.60 14.47
C LYS A 53 -12.55 -15.50 15.42
N GLY A 54 -11.60 -14.83 16.09
CA GLY A 54 -11.88 -13.81 17.11
C GLY A 54 -11.97 -14.31 18.56
N THR A 55 -11.85 -15.62 18.82
CA THR A 55 -11.68 -16.17 20.18
C THR A 55 -10.21 -16.28 20.57
N ILE A 56 -9.90 -16.34 21.87
CA ILE A 56 -8.54 -16.53 22.41
C ILE A 56 -7.88 -17.84 21.90
N ILE A 57 -8.71 -18.83 21.53
CA ILE A 57 -8.31 -20.15 21.04
C ILE A 57 -8.00 -20.13 19.52
N TYR A 58 -8.29 -19.03 18.81
CA TYR A 58 -8.01 -18.92 17.38
C TYR A 58 -6.55 -18.57 17.11
N ASN A 59 -5.90 -19.33 16.22
CA ASN A 59 -4.47 -19.25 15.88
C ASN A 59 -3.47 -19.54 17.02
N TRP A 60 -3.94 -19.77 18.25
CA TRP A 60 -3.09 -20.16 19.36
C TRP A 60 -3.17 -21.68 19.49
N GLY A 61 -2.09 -22.39 19.18
CA GLY A 61 -1.92 -23.82 19.44
C GLY A 61 -1.79 -24.15 20.93
N GLN A 62 -2.62 -23.53 21.76
CA GLN A 62 -2.63 -23.65 23.21
C GLN A 62 -3.25 -24.98 23.63
N LEU A 63 -2.48 -25.75 24.38
CA LEU A 63 -2.96 -26.99 24.98
C LEU A 63 -3.80 -26.66 26.23
N LEU A 64 -5.12 -26.84 26.13
CA LEU A 64 -6.01 -26.82 27.28
C LEU A 64 -5.91 -28.15 28.04
N LEU A 65 -5.24 -28.12 29.19
CA LEU A 65 -5.10 -29.27 30.08
C LEU A 65 -6.15 -29.18 31.19
N ARG A 66 -6.83 -30.29 31.47
CA ARG A 66 -7.74 -30.37 32.62
C ARG A 66 -6.92 -30.54 33.89
N THR A 67 -7.13 -29.69 34.89
CA THR A 67 -6.32 -29.65 36.13
C THR A 67 -6.34 -30.98 36.90
N SER A 68 -7.43 -31.75 36.80
CA SER A 68 -7.57 -33.07 37.42
C SER A 68 -6.91 -34.22 36.65
N SER A 69 -6.35 -33.95 35.47
CA SER A 69 -5.83 -34.98 34.54
C SER A 69 -4.31 -34.91 34.34
N ILE A 70 -3.64 -33.92 34.94
CA ILE A 70 -2.18 -33.79 34.90
C ILE A 70 -1.62 -33.66 36.32
N GLN A 71 -0.38 -34.11 36.49
CA GLN A 71 0.47 -33.80 37.64
C GLN A 71 1.59 -32.88 37.15
N ILE A 72 1.98 -31.89 37.96
CA ILE A 72 3.08 -30.98 37.67
C ILE A 72 4.15 -31.28 38.71
N LYS A 73 5.33 -31.71 38.25
CA LYS A 73 6.43 -32.17 39.09
C LYS A 73 7.67 -31.31 38.89
N HIS A 74 8.57 -31.30 39.89
CA HIS A 74 9.91 -30.73 39.69
C HIS A 74 10.66 -31.45 38.55
N LEU A 75 11.75 -30.86 38.05
CA LEU A 75 12.62 -31.51 37.06
C LEU A 75 13.16 -32.88 37.52
N ASP A 76 13.32 -33.08 38.82
CA ASP A 76 13.75 -34.34 39.42
C ASP A 76 12.65 -35.42 39.48
N GLY A 77 11.41 -35.09 39.10
CA GLY A 77 10.27 -36.02 39.04
C GLY A 77 9.70 -36.49 40.39
N GLN A 78 10.32 -36.12 41.52
CA GLN A 78 9.96 -36.69 42.85
C GLN A 78 8.89 -35.93 43.64
N VAL A 79 8.64 -34.66 43.33
CA VAL A 79 7.76 -33.78 44.14
C VAL A 79 6.74 -33.10 43.26
N ASP A 80 5.45 -33.24 43.62
CA ASP A 80 4.34 -32.50 43.02
C ASP A 80 4.37 -31.02 43.44
N ILE A 81 4.32 -30.12 42.46
CA ILE A 81 4.36 -28.67 42.62
C ILE A 81 3.02 -28.08 42.15
N LYS A 82 2.49 -27.09 42.88
CA LYS A 82 1.28 -26.39 42.45
C LYS A 82 1.55 -25.50 41.23
N PRO A 83 0.62 -25.42 40.25
CA PRO A 83 0.76 -24.51 39.12
C PRO A 83 0.78 -23.05 39.58
N ILE A 84 1.76 -22.28 39.12
CA ILE A 84 1.78 -20.83 39.32
C ILE A 84 0.84 -20.19 38.28
N VAL A 85 -0.36 -19.82 38.71
CA VAL A 85 -1.38 -19.18 37.86
C VAL A 85 -1.12 -17.67 37.78
N GLN A 86 -0.80 -17.17 36.59
CA GLN A 86 -0.56 -15.74 36.34
C GLN A 86 -1.86 -14.99 35.99
N ARG A 87 -2.80 -15.65 35.33
CA ARG A 87 -4.06 -15.06 34.86
C ARG A 87 -5.20 -16.04 35.04
N ILE A 88 -6.34 -15.55 35.52
CA ILE A 88 -7.59 -16.32 35.61
C ILE A 88 -8.57 -15.74 34.57
N LEU A 89 -9.13 -16.60 33.74
CA LEU A 89 -10.16 -16.28 32.75
C LEU A 89 -11.50 -16.87 33.21
N ASN A 90 -12.37 -16.00 33.74
CA ASN A 90 -13.70 -16.37 34.17
C ASN A 90 -14.63 -16.50 32.95
N LEU A 91 -15.02 -17.73 32.60
CA LEU A 91 -15.95 -18.01 31.50
C LEU A 91 -17.43 -17.73 31.86
N LYS A 92 -17.69 -16.92 32.88
CA LYS A 92 -19.05 -16.62 33.33
C LYS A 92 -19.67 -15.58 32.41
N ASN A 93 -20.53 -16.03 31.51
CA ASN A 93 -21.39 -15.19 30.69
C ASN A 93 -22.37 -14.42 31.58
N ASN A 94 -21.94 -13.30 32.14
CA ASN A 94 -22.88 -12.23 32.47
C ASN A 94 -23.23 -11.55 31.13
N PRO A 95 -24.50 -11.54 30.68
CA PRO A 95 -24.90 -10.60 29.63
C PRO A 95 -24.64 -9.17 30.15
N PRO A 96 -24.40 -8.19 29.26
CA PRO A 96 -24.47 -6.80 29.68
C PRO A 96 -25.91 -6.54 30.13
N VAL A 97 -26.10 -6.39 31.44
CA VAL A 97 -27.33 -5.79 31.96
C VAL A 97 -27.23 -4.31 31.60
N ASP A 98 -28.23 -3.87 30.87
CA ASP A 98 -28.42 -2.48 30.48
C ASP A 98 -28.87 -1.72 31.74
N ASP A 99 -27.91 -1.18 32.49
CA ASP A 99 -28.18 -0.40 33.72
C ASP A 99 -28.75 0.99 33.34
N SER A 100 -29.97 0.96 32.81
CA SER A 100 -30.89 2.08 32.73
C SER A 100 -32.08 1.83 33.66
N GLU A 101 -31.93 2.22 34.93
CA GLU A 101 -33.10 2.65 35.72
C GLU A 101 -32.81 3.97 36.43
N ASP A 102 -33.75 4.90 36.25
CA ASP A 102 -33.88 6.14 36.99
C ASP A 102 -34.24 5.91 38.48
N ASP A 103 -34.27 7.02 39.23
CA ASP A 103 -35.09 7.18 40.43
C ASP A 103 -34.73 6.40 41.71
N LYS A 104 -33.95 7.04 42.59
CA LYS A 104 -34.60 7.89 43.65
C LYS A 104 -33.65 8.72 44.54
N LEU A 105 -34.04 9.99 44.67
CA LEU A 105 -34.07 10.81 45.90
C LEU A 105 -32.84 10.85 46.84
N GLY A 106 -32.20 12.02 46.85
CA GLY A 106 -32.23 12.84 48.06
C GLY A 106 -30.91 13.17 48.77
N SER A 107 -30.39 14.38 48.53
CA SER A 107 -29.93 15.27 49.60
C SER A 107 -29.83 16.71 49.08
N ALA A 108 -30.35 17.68 49.84
CA ALA A 108 -30.28 19.11 49.51
C ALA A 108 -28.88 19.68 49.78
N PHE A 109 -28.53 20.84 49.20
CA PHE A 109 -27.87 21.94 49.92
C PHE A 109 -27.81 23.24 49.05
N PHE A 110 -28.70 24.20 49.32
CA PHE A 110 -28.57 25.67 49.10
C PHE A 110 -28.42 26.21 47.65
N ARG A 111 -28.76 27.48 47.33
CA ARG A 111 -29.72 28.47 47.88
C ARG A 111 -29.87 29.58 46.81
N ASP A 112 -31.07 30.16 46.72
CA ASP A 112 -31.50 31.37 46.01
C ASP A 112 -30.46 32.29 45.34
N CYS A 113 -30.79 32.77 44.13
CA CYS A 113 -31.07 34.20 43.96
C CYS A 113 -31.89 34.49 42.69
N ASN A 114 -33.09 35.03 42.86
CA ASN A 114 -33.82 35.70 41.78
C ASN A 114 -33.22 37.09 41.55
N LEU A 115 -32.95 37.45 40.29
CA LEU A 115 -32.94 38.87 39.90
C LEU A 115 -33.59 39.06 38.54
N ARG A 116 -34.83 39.56 38.55
CA ARG A 116 -35.47 40.16 37.38
C ARG A 116 -34.68 41.41 36.98
N GLN A 117 -34.22 41.46 35.73
CA GLN A 117 -34.23 42.70 34.96
C GLN A 117 -34.94 42.45 33.64
N ALA A 118 -35.94 43.27 33.36
CA ALA A 118 -36.72 43.22 32.13
C ALA A 118 -36.33 44.42 31.26
N THR A 119 -35.73 44.16 30.11
CA THR A 119 -35.75 45.08 28.97
C THR A 119 -35.74 44.29 27.67
N THR A 120 -36.78 44.53 26.87
CA THR A 120 -36.81 44.48 25.39
C THR A 120 -36.41 43.20 24.64
N ASN A 121 -37.39 42.71 23.87
CA ASN A 121 -37.29 42.07 22.57
C ASN A 121 -36.84 40.60 22.42
N GLU A 122 -37.67 39.91 21.62
CA GLU A 122 -37.49 38.61 20.96
C GLU A 122 -37.37 37.36 21.85
N ASN A 123 -38.22 36.37 21.56
CA ASN A 123 -38.42 35.15 22.36
C ASN A 123 -37.10 34.34 22.53
N PRO A 124 -36.45 34.37 23.71
CA PRO A 124 -35.16 33.71 23.87
C PRO A 124 -35.30 32.19 23.91
N GLU A 125 -36.41 31.65 24.43
CA GLU A 125 -36.70 30.22 24.43
C GLU A 125 -36.83 29.65 23.01
N LEU A 126 -37.46 30.39 22.08
CA LEU A 126 -37.70 29.87 20.73
C LEU A 126 -36.40 29.87 19.90
N SER A 127 -35.55 30.88 20.07
CA SER A 127 -34.19 30.89 19.51
C SER A 127 -33.28 29.81 20.13
N HIS A 128 -33.43 29.52 21.42
CA HIS A 128 -32.74 28.41 22.09
C HIS A 128 -33.22 27.04 21.59
N ILE A 129 -34.53 26.86 21.38
CA ILE A 129 -35.08 25.62 20.79
C ILE A 129 -34.58 25.45 19.35
N LEU A 130 -34.57 26.52 18.54
CA LEU A 130 -34.06 26.48 17.16
C LEU A 130 -32.55 26.18 17.10
N SER A 131 -31.73 26.74 18.01
CA SER A 131 -30.30 26.39 18.07
C SER A 131 -30.09 24.94 18.52
N THR A 132 -30.90 24.44 19.45
CA THR A 132 -30.86 23.04 19.90
C THR A 132 -31.26 22.08 18.78
N ILE A 133 -32.31 22.41 18.00
CA ILE A 133 -32.75 21.61 16.84
C ILE A 133 -31.68 21.61 15.75
N ASN A 134 -31.03 22.74 15.46
CA ASN A 134 -29.92 22.79 14.49
C ASN A 134 -28.71 21.96 14.97
N ALA A 135 -28.35 22.04 16.25
CA ALA A 135 -27.28 21.22 16.81
C ALA A 135 -27.61 19.71 16.75
N GLN A 136 -28.87 19.35 17.00
CA GLN A 136 -29.35 17.97 16.83
C GLN A 136 -29.33 17.53 15.35
N GLY A 137 -29.70 18.41 14.42
CA GLY A 137 -29.60 18.17 12.97
C GLY A 137 -28.16 17.90 12.52
N GLU A 138 -27.20 18.72 12.98
CA GLU A 138 -25.76 18.51 12.71
C GLU A 138 -25.25 17.19 13.29
N THR A 139 -25.70 16.79 14.49
CA THR A 139 -25.37 15.46 15.02
C THR A 139 -26.02 14.32 14.23
N LEU A 140 -27.23 14.50 13.69
CA LEU A 140 -27.91 13.50 12.88
C LEU A 140 -27.19 13.31 11.54
N GLU A 141 -26.75 14.39 10.89
CA GLU A 141 -25.98 14.37 9.65
C GLU A 141 -24.58 13.74 9.85
N ARG A 142 -23.92 14.02 10.98
CA ARG A 142 -22.70 13.31 11.39
C ARG A 142 -22.94 11.81 11.59
N LEU A 143 -24.06 11.43 12.21
CA LEU A 143 -24.41 10.04 12.49
C LEU A 143 -24.77 9.28 11.21
N ASP A 144 -25.47 9.91 10.28
CA ASP A 144 -25.77 9.33 8.96
C ASP A 144 -24.47 9.17 8.13
N THR A 145 -23.59 10.18 8.14
CA THR A 145 -22.25 10.11 7.52
C THR A 145 -21.41 8.97 8.10
N ALA A 146 -21.43 8.81 9.43
CA ALA A 146 -20.76 7.69 10.11
C ALA A 146 -21.40 6.33 9.73
N GLY A 147 -22.73 6.27 9.62
CA GLY A 147 -23.48 5.12 9.14
C GLY A 147 -23.04 4.68 7.73
N TYR A 148 -22.97 5.61 6.78
CA TYR A 148 -22.45 5.35 5.44
C TYR A 148 -21.00 4.86 5.45
N GLN A 149 -20.13 5.44 6.29
CA GLN A 149 -18.74 4.96 6.43
C GLN A 149 -18.67 3.53 6.99
N ILE A 150 -19.50 3.19 7.99
CA ILE A 150 -19.58 1.84 8.55
C ILE A 150 -20.04 0.84 7.49
N VAL A 151 -21.14 1.13 6.77
CA VAL A 151 -21.66 0.26 5.70
C VAL A 151 -20.65 0.10 4.56
N ALA A 152 -19.97 1.18 4.15
CA ALA A 152 -18.90 1.11 3.15
C ALA A 152 -17.70 0.28 3.62
N SER A 153 -17.31 0.40 4.90
CA SER A 153 -16.23 -0.40 5.48
C SER A 153 -16.60 -1.88 5.55
N PHE A 154 -17.86 -2.21 5.87
CA PHE A 154 -18.38 -3.57 5.91
C PHE A 154 -18.44 -4.20 4.53
N ASN A 155 -18.99 -3.50 3.52
CA ASN A 155 -18.97 -3.99 2.13
C ASN A 155 -17.55 -4.26 1.62
N ARG A 156 -16.58 -3.43 2.00
CA ARG A 156 -15.15 -3.62 1.67
C ARG A 156 -14.48 -4.76 2.46
N ALA A 157 -15.05 -5.18 3.59
CA ALA A 157 -14.63 -6.36 4.31
C ALA A 157 -15.24 -7.63 3.69
N VAL A 158 -16.53 -7.60 3.33
CA VAL A 158 -17.23 -8.69 2.63
C VAL A 158 -16.55 -9.00 1.29
N GLN A 159 -16.25 -7.98 0.46
CA GLN A 159 -15.54 -8.19 -0.80
C GLN A 159 -14.18 -8.88 -0.62
N ARG A 160 -13.40 -8.49 0.41
CA ARG A 160 -12.13 -9.17 0.70
C ARG A 160 -12.32 -10.62 1.16
N ILE A 161 -13.39 -10.91 1.89
CA ILE A 161 -13.74 -12.30 2.26
C ILE A 161 -14.12 -13.11 1.02
N ASP A 162 -14.89 -12.54 0.09
CA ASP A 162 -15.25 -13.21 -1.17
C ASP A 162 -14.01 -13.48 -2.05
N ASP A 163 -13.07 -12.53 -2.12
CA ASP A 163 -11.78 -12.70 -2.81
C ASP A 163 -10.90 -13.78 -2.13
N GLU A 164 -10.78 -13.77 -0.79
CA GLU A 164 -10.06 -14.79 -0.01
C GLU A 164 -10.68 -16.18 -0.18
N VAL A 165 -12.00 -16.30 -0.16
CA VAL A 165 -12.74 -17.57 -0.40
C VAL A 165 -12.57 -18.04 -1.84
N GLY A 166 -12.55 -17.12 -2.81
CA GLY A 166 -12.24 -17.41 -4.21
C GLY A 166 -10.83 -17.99 -4.39
N ASN A 167 -9.83 -17.40 -3.74
CA ASN A 167 -8.45 -17.87 -3.76
C ASN A 167 -8.30 -19.24 -3.07
N LEU A 168 -8.85 -19.40 -1.86
CA LEU A 168 -8.84 -20.67 -1.13
C LEU A 168 -9.48 -21.81 -1.93
N LYS A 169 -10.57 -21.53 -2.66
CA LYS A 169 -11.20 -22.50 -3.56
C LYS A 169 -10.29 -22.92 -4.71
N ASN A 170 -9.52 -21.98 -5.29
CA ASN A 170 -8.57 -22.28 -6.36
C ASN A 170 -7.40 -23.12 -5.83
N GLU A 171 -6.86 -22.78 -4.65
CA GLU A 171 -5.83 -23.58 -3.96
C GLU A 171 -6.34 -24.99 -3.64
N MET A 172 -7.58 -25.14 -3.15
CA MET A 172 -8.19 -26.45 -2.89
C MET A 172 -8.33 -27.30 -4.16
N ILE A 173 -8.69 -26.68 -5.29
CA ILE A 173 -8.73 -27.36 -6.59
C ILE A 173 -7.32 -27.80 -7.01
N GLN A 174 -6.30 -26.97 -6.81
CA GLN A 174 -4.90 -27.30 -7.10
C GLN A 174 -4.41 -28.46 -6.24
N VAL A 175 -4.58 -28.41 -4.92
CA VAL A 175 -4.20 -29.48 -3.98
C VAL A 175 -4.92 -30.79 -4.31
N THR A 176 -6.20 -30.73 -4.70
CA THR A 176 -6.96 -31.92 -5.14
C THR A 176 -6.39 -32.49 -6.45
N GLY A 177 -5.98 -31.62 -7.37
CA GLY A 177 -5.27 -31.99 -8.60
C GLY A 177 -3.94 -32.68 -8.31
N ASP A 178 -3.09 -32.07 -7.49
CA ASP A 178 -1.78 -32.61 -7.11
C ASP A 178 -1.89 -33.93 -6.34
N LEU A 179 -2.88 -34.07 -5.45
CA LEU A 179 -3.18 -35.34 -4.78
C LEU A 179 -3.62 -36.42 -5.77
N SER A 180 -4.39 -36.09 -6.81
CA SER A 180 -4.77 -37.04 -7.86
C SER A 180 -3.56 -37.50 -8.69
N VAL A 181 -2.62 -36.60 -8.99
CA VAL A 181 -1.36 -36.91 -9.70
C VAL A 181 -0.40 -37.69 -8.80
N SER A 182 -0.38 -37.43 -7.50
CA SER A 182 0.36 -38.23 -6.53
C SER A 182 -0.18 -39.67 -6.46
N ASN A 183 -1.51 -39.82 -6.40
CA ASN A 183 -2.16 -41.12 -6.32
C ASN A 183 -1.94 -41.98 -7.58
N THR A 184 -1.90 -41.39 -8.79
CA THR A 184 -1.56 -42.13 -10.01
C THR A 184 -0.09 -42.57 -10.04
N LYS A 185 0.85 -41.74 -9.54
CA LYS A 185 2.26 -42.13 -9.37
C LYS A 185 2.40 -43.29 -8.38
N SER A 186 1.75 -43.20 -7.21
CA SER A 186 1.74 -44.28 -6.22
C SER A 186 1.19 -45.58 -6.80
N ARG A 187 0.12 -45.51 -7.60
CA ARG A 187 -0.43 -46.68 -8.28
C ARG A 187 0.53 -47.30 -9.30
N SER A 188 1.21 -46.48 -10.10
CA SER A 188 2.27 -46.97 -11.01
C SER A 188 3.37 -47.71 -10.26
N LEU A 189 3.85 -47.15 -9.14
CA LEU A 189 4.86 -47.81 -8.31
C LEU A 189 4.37 -49.13 -7.70
N PHE A 190 3.08 -49.22 -7.33
CA PHE A 190 2.49 -50.49 -6.90
C PHE A 190 2.45 -51.52 -8.03
N ASP A 191 2.12 -51.12 -9.26
CA ASP A 191 2.12 -52.01 -10.42
C ASP A 191 3.56 -52.49 -10.76
N ASP A 192 4.57 -51.62 -10.66
CA ASP A 192 6.00 -51.96 -10.82
C ASP A 192 6.50 -52.94 -9.74
N ILE A 193 6.09 -52.73 -8.48
CA ILE A 193 6.38 -53.65 -7.35
C ILE A 193 5.71 -55.01 -7.55
N LEU A 194 4.49 -55.05 -8.11
CA LEU A 194 3.82 -56.30 -8.44
C LEU A 194 4.52 -57.03 -9.59
N SER A 195 4.97 -56.32 -10.63
CA SER A 195 5.74 -56.91 -11.74
C SER A 195 7.04 -57.53 -11.25
N THR A 196 7.87 -56.78 -10.52
CA THR A 196 9.14 -57.28 -9.98
C THR A 196 8.93 -58.46 -9.02
N ARG A 197 7.85 -58.47 -8.24
CA ARG A 197 7.46 -59.63 -7.42
C ARG A 197 7.10 -60.85 -8.26
N THR A 198 6.40 -60.70 -9.39
CA THR A 198 6.11 -61.82 -10.30
C THR A 198 7.37 -62.34 -10.99
N ASP A 199 8.32 -61.47 -11.33
CA ASP A 199 9.61 -61.88 -11.90
C ASP A 199 10.44 -62.70 -10.90
N ILE A 200 10.51 -62.26 -9.64
CA ILE A 200 11.20 -62.98 -8.55
C ILE A 200 10.57 -64.37 -8.33
N GLU A 201 9.24 -64.48 -8.30
CA GLU A 201 8.56 -65.78 -8.14
C GLU A 201 8.74 -66.66 -9.39
N GLY A 202 8.84 -66.07 -10.59
CA GLY A 202 9.21 -66.77 -11.82
C GLY A 202 10.61 -67.38 -11.75
N ILE A 203 11.62 -66.59 -11.37
CA ILE A 203 13.01 -67.03 -11.17
C ILE A 203 13.07 -68.17 -10.13
N LYS A 204 12.33 -68.03 -9.02
CA LYS A 204 12.23 -69.04 -7.96
C LYS A 204 11.65 -70.37 -8.46
N ARG A 205 10.62 -70.36 -9.31
CA ARG A 205 10.07 -71.59 -9.93
C ARG A 205 11.06 -72.27 -10.87
N VAL A 206 11.91 -71.52 -11.57
CA VAL A 206 12.98 -72.08 -12.43
C VAL A 206 14.09 -72.73 -11.59
N LEU A 207 14.43 -72.13 -10.45
CA LEU A 207 15.45 -72.67 -9.55
C LEU A 207 15.00 -73.93 -8.80
N GLN A 208 13.71 -74.04 -8.46
CA GLN A 208 13.18 -75.13 -7.62
C GLN A 208 13.43 -76.57 -8.16
N PRO A 209 13.21 -76.89 -9.45
CA PRO A 209 13.54 -78.22 -9.99
C PRO A 209 15.05 -78.42 -10.27
N MET A 210 15.82 -77.36 -10.51
CA MET A 210 17.28 -77.46 -10.76
C MET A 210 18.06 -77.98 -9.54
N VAL A 211 17.52 -77.80 -8.33
CA VAL A 211 18.14 -78.31 -7.09
C VAL A 211 17.94 -79.83 -6.92
N ALA A 212 16.99 -80.43 -7.63
CA ALA A 212 16.56 -81.81 -7.40
C ALA A 212 17.16 -82.87 -8.35
N GLN A 213 17.97 -82.48 -9.35
CA GLN A 213 18.39 -83.39 -10.42
C GLN A 213 19.92 -83.46 -10.55
N GLY A 214 20.48 -84.67 -10.36
CA GLY A 214 21.91 -84.98 -10.18
C GLY A 214 22.86 -84.68 -11.35
N ARG A 215 22.95 -83.42 -11.76
CA ARG A 215 23.97 -82.85 -12.66
C ARG A 215 24.53 -81.56 -12.04
N THR A 216 24.65 -81.57 -10.72
CA THR A 216 24.44 -80.39 -9.87
C THR A 216 25.66 -79.50 -9.67
N GLU A 217 26.89 -79.99 -9.64
CA GLU A 217 28.03 -79.12 -9.29
C GLU A 217 28.33 -78.07 -10.36
N GLU A 218 28.43 -78.46 -11.63
CA GLU A 218 28.75 -77.52 -12.71
C GLU A 218 27.61 -76.52 -12.97
N GLN A 219 26.36 -76.97 -12.82
CA GLN A 219 25.18 -76.09 -12.86
C GLN A 219 25.05 -75.21 -11.61
N ALA A 220 25.38 -75.70 -10.41
CA ALA A 220 25.39 -74.90 -9.18
C ALA A 220 26.52 -73.87 -9.20
N LEU A 221 27.68 -74.18 -9.78
CA LEU A 221 28.76 -73.21 -10.04
C LEU A 221 28.30 -72.14 -11.04
N SER A 222 27.62 -72.54 -12.13
CA SER A 222 27.04 -71.59 -13.08
C SER A 222 25.98 -70.69 -12.44
N VAL A 223 25.05 -71.24 -11.66
CA VAL A 223 24.03 -70.49 -10.91
C VAL A 223 24.66 -69.60 -9.83
N ARG A 224 25.67 -70.08 -9.10
CA ARG A 224 26.42 -69.28 -8.11
C ARG A 224 27.14 -68.12 -8.78
N ASN A 225 27.70 -68.32 -9.97
CA ASN A 225 28.30 -67.27 -10.79
C ASN A 225 27.26 -66.29 -11.37
N ALA A 226 26.05 -66.75 -11.68
CA ALA A 226 24.94 -65.88 -12.07
C ALA A 226 24.43 -65.03 -10.88
N ILE A 227 24.33 -65.63 -9.69
CA ILE A 227 23.94 -64.94 -8.44
C ILE A 227 25.00 -63.94 -8.02
N THR A 228 26.30 -64.26 -8.11
CA THR A 228 27.35 -63.28 -7.79
C THR A 228 27.34 -62.12 -8.79
N LYS A 229 27.17 -62.38 -10.09
CA LYS A 229 26.97 -61.34 -11.11
C LYS A 229 25.75 -60.46 -10.83
N ALA A 230 24.60 -61.06 -10.52
CA ALA A 230 23.37 -60.34 -10.17
C ALA A 230 23.57 -59.47 -8.92
N ASN A 231 24.20 -60.01 -7.87
CA ASN A 231 24.53 -59.26 -6.65
C ASN A 231 25.52 -58.12 -6.92
N THR A 232 26.53 -58.30 -7.77
CA THR A 232 27.42 -57.19 -8.17
C THR A 232 26.69 -56.12 -8.99
N SER A 233 25.75 -56.52 -9.86
CA SER A 233 24.94 -55.58 -10.63
C SER A 233 23.98 -54.79 -9.73
N LEU A 234 23.26 -55.46 -8.83
CA LEU A 234 22.37 -54.82 -7.86
C LEU A 234 23.13 -53.88 -6.92
N ARG A 235 24.34 -54.27 -6.48
CA ARG A 235 25.19 -53.40 -5.66
C ARG A 235 25.65 -52.15 -6.41
N LEU A 236 25.93 -52.27 -7.72
CA LEU A 236 26.30 -51.14 -8.58
C LEU A 236 25.12 -50.19 -8.84
N GLU A 237 23.94 -50.73 -9.14
CA GLU A 237 22.70 -49.94 -9.28
C GLU A 237 22.34 -49.24 -7.97
N PHE A 238 22.49 -49.93 -6.83
CA PHE A 238 22.27 -49.33 -5.51
C PHE A 238 23.28 -48.23 -5.19
N SER A 239 24.57 -48.39 -5.51
CA SER A 239 25.55 -47.32 -5.31
C SER A 239 25.30 -46.12 -6.23
N GLN A 240 24.97 -46.34 -7.49
CA GLN A 240 24.64 -45.24 -8.43
C GLN A 240 23.36 -44.49 -8.05
N THR A 241 22.33 -45.18 -7.56
CA THR A 241 21.11 -44.54 -7.09
C THR A 241 21.35 -43.80 -5.77
N TRP A 242 22.16 -44.36 -4.86
CA TRP A 242 22.60 -43.68 -3.64
C TRP A 242 23.38 -42.40 -3.93
N GLU A 243 24.35 -42.44 -4.85
CA GLU A 243 25.12 -41.27 -5.30
C GLU A 243 24.19 -40.16 -5.82
N LYS A 244 23.24 -40.48 -6.70
CA LYS A 244 22.23 -39.52 -7.22
C LYS A 244 21.33 -38.95 -6.12
N PHE A 245 20.99 -39.73 -5.09
CA PHE A 245 20.25 -39.21 -3.93
C PHE A 245 21.12 -38.28 -3.08
N GLN A 246 22.40 -38.59 -2.91
CA GLN A 246 23.33 -37.77 -2.14
C GLN A 246 23.66 -36.45 -2.86
N GLU A 247 23.82 -36.46 -4.19
CA GLU A 247 23.89 -35.24 -5.02
C GLU A 247 22.66 -34.34 -4.84
N ARG A 248 21.45 -34.94 -4.85
CA ARG A 248 20.19 -34.20 -4.64
C ARG A 248 20.06 -33.62 -3.24
N LEU A 249 20.51 -34.34 -2.21
CA LEU A 249 20.52 -33.82 -0.84
C LEU A 249 21.49 -32.63 -0.71
N ASN A 250 22.69 -32.74 -1.27
CA ASN A 250 23.67 -31.64 -1.28
C ASN A 250 23.14 -30.40 -2.04
N LEU A 251 22.42 -30.61 -3.16
CA LEU A 251 21.78 -29.52 -3.90
C LEU A 251 20.69 -28.82 -3.06
N LEU A 252 19.81 -29.58 -2.43
CA LEU A 252 18.76 -29.06 -1.55
C LEU A 252 19.34 -28.34 -0.31
N GLU A 253 20.45 -28.83 0.23
CA GLU A 253 21.16 -28.17 1.34
C GLU A 253 21.75 -26.83 0.89
N SER A 254 22.33 -26.76 -0.33
CA SER A 254 22.77 -25.51 -0.94
C SER A 254 21.62 -24.52 -1.14
N GLU A 255 20.50 -24.96 -1.72
CA GLU A 255 19.32 -24.11 -1.92
C GLU A 255 18.74 -23.59 -0.58
N LEU A 256 18.72 -24.42 0.46
CA LEU A 256 18.31 -24.00 1.81
C LEU A 256 19.29 -23.01 2.45
N GLN A 257 20.59 -23.13 2.15
CA GLN A 257 21.60 -22.19 2.61
C GLN A 257 21.50 -20.84 1.88
N ASP A 258 21.26 -20.84 0.57
CA ASP A 258 21.05 -19.64 -0.24
C ASP A 258 19.77 -18.90 0.20
N MET A 259 18.63 -19.59 0.34
CA MET A 259 17.40 -18.98 0.87
C MET A 259 17.58 -18.42 2.30
N ARG A 260 18.43 -19.04 3.13
CA ARG A 260 18.78 -18.51 4.46
C ARG A 260 19.63 -17.25 4.36
N GLN A 261 20.48 -17.13 3.35
CA GLN A 261 21.26 -15.93 3.08
C GLN A 261 20.38 -14.79 2.54
N ASP A 262 19.45 -15.10 1.64
CA ASP A 262 18.46 -14.13 1.13
C ASP A 262 17.57 -13.58 2.25
N LEU A 263 17.07 -14.44 3.15
CA LEU A 263 16.29 -14.00 4.32
C LEU A 263 17.07 -13.03 5.22
N LYS A 264 18.38 -13.24 5.40
CA LYS A 264 19.24 -12.27 6.11
C LYS A 264 19.41 -10.97 5.33
N GLY A 265 19.53 -11.04 4.00
CA GLY A 265 19.55 -9.86 3.13
C GLY A 265 18.27 -9.04 3.24
N PHE A 266 17.10 -9.69 3.20
CA PHE A 266 15.80 -9.05 3.40
C PHE A 266 15.65 -8.46 4.79
N GLN A 267 16.16 -9.10 5.84
CA GLN A 267 16.17 -8.53 7.19
C GLN A 267 16.98 -7.22 7.25
N ILE A 268 18.19 -7.19 6.68
CA ILE A 268 19.02 -5.98 6.64
C ILE A 268 18.33 -4.86 5.84
N LEU A 269 17.70 -5.19 4.71
CA LEU A 269 16.92 -4.22 3.92
C LEU A 269 15.71 -3.68 4.70
N LEU A 270 15.00 -4.53 5.45
CA LEU A 270 13.86 -4.14 6.27
C LEU A 270 14.28 -3.22 7.42
N GLU A 271 15.39 -3.53 8.10
CA GLU A 271 15.97 -2.70 9.16
C GLU A 271 16.43 -1.33 8.60
N GLY A 272 17.07 -1.32 7.42
CA GLY A 272 17.45 -0.08 6.73
C GLY A 272 16.25 0.77 6.29
N ALA A 273 15.19 0.14 5.77
CA ALA A 273 13.94 0.81 5.43
C ALA A 273 13.24 1.37 6.68
N GLN A 274 13.23 0.62 7.79
CA GLN A 274 12.68 1.08 9.06
C GLN A 274 13.48 2.25 9.64
N ALA A 275 14.82 2.22 9.56
CA ALA A 275 15.67 3.33 9.98
C ALA A 275 15.40 4.59 9.15
N THR A 276 15.26 4.43 7.83
CA THR A 276 14.89 5.53 6.91
C THR A 276 13.52 6.10 7.25
N ALA A 277 12.51 5.25 7.44
CA ALA A 277 11.16 5.67 7.82
C ALA A 277 11.14 6.43 9.17
N LYS A 278 11.89 5.95 10.17
CA LYS A 278 12.08 6.64 11.46
C LYS A 278 12.78 7.99 11.31
N ALA A 279 13.73 8.12 10.37
CA ALA A 279 14.40 9.39 10.08
C ALA A 279 13.49 10.39 9.33
N THR A 280 12.54 9.92 8.51
CA THR A 280 11.55 10.78 7.83
C THR A 280 10.35 11.16 8.69
N LEU A 281 10.12 10.49 9.82
CA LEU A 281 9.04 10.84 10.74
C LEU A 281 9.20 12.26 11.34
N PRO A 282 10.35 12.64 11.95
CA PRO A 282 10.51 13.99 12.51
C PRO A 282 10.51 15.10 11.44
N THR A 283 10.90 14.81 10.19
CA THR A 283 10.77 15.79 9.10
C THR A 283 9.32 15.96 8.67
N SER A 284 8.51 14.90 8.72
CA SER A 284 7.05 15.01 8.56
C SER A 284 6.43 15.84 9.70
N ASP A 285 6.83 15.60 10.95
CA ASP A 285 6.31 16.35 12.10
C ASP A 285 6.66 17.84 11.99
N ALA A 286 7.91 18.18 11.64
CA ALA A 286 8.33 19.56 11.35
C ALA A 286 7.46 20.20 10.23
N ASN A 287 7.25 19.50 9.12
CA ASN A 287 6.38 19.98 8.05
C ASN A 287 4.92 20.21 8.53
N THR A 288 4.38 19.36 9.41
CA THR A 288 3.04 19.59 9.98
C THR A 288 3.00 20.80 10.90
N GLN A 289 4.09 21.07 11.64
CA GLN A 289 4.23 22.25 12.48
C GLN A 289 4.32 23.54 11.64
N GLU A 290 5.06 23.52 10.52
CA GLU A 290 5.09 24.61 9.54
C GLU A 290 3.70 24.85 8.92
N ILE A 291 2.97 23.80 8.53
CA ILE A 291 1.60 23.92 8.02
C ILE A 291 0.65 24.52 9.08
N MET A 292 0.81 24.18 10.36
CA MET A 292 0.03 24.80 11.44
C MET A 292 0.41 26.27 11.66
N ALA A 293 1.70 26.62 11.58
CA ALA A 293 2.16 28.02 11.64
C ALA A 293 1.57 28.85 10.48
N LEU A 294 1.68 28.36 9.24
CA LEU A 294 1.11 29.01 8.05
C LEU A 294 -0.42 29.17 8.14
N LYS A 295 -1.14 28.18 8.69
CA LYS A 295 -2.59 28.31 8.94
C LYS A 295 -2.90 29.42 9.96
N ASN A 296 -2.13 29.52 11.04
CA ASN A 296 -2.30 30.58 12.04
C ASN A 296 -1.98 31.96 11.47
N GLU A 297 -0.94 32.08 10.63
CA GLU A 297 -0.62 33.31 9.89
C GLU A 297 -1.74 33.71 8.92
N LEU A 298 -2.32 32.75 8.20
CA LEU A 298 -3.43 33.00 7.27
C LEU A 298 -4.71 33.44 8.01
N GLU A 299 -5.01 32.86 9.18
CA GLU A 299 -6.11 33.32 10.04
C GLU A 299 -5.81 34.66 10.74
N ASN A 300 -4.55 35.01 11.01
CA ASN A 300 -4.16 36.37 11.41
C ASN A 300 -4.44 37.36 10.27
N LEU A 301 -3.92 37.09 9.07
CA LEU A 301 -4.13 37.93 7.88
C LEU A 301 -5.61 38.12 7.54
N LYS A 302 -6.46 37.10 7.70
CA LYS A 302 -7.92 37.24 7.57
C LYS A 302 -8.51 38.20 8.61
N ARG A 303 -8.08 38.11 9.87
CA ARG A 303 -8.55 39.03 10.94
C ARG A 303 -8.10 40.46 10.67
N ASP A 304 -6.86 40.65 10.25
CA ASP A 304 -6.33 41.96 9.90
C ASP A 304 -7.08 42.57 8.71
N LEU A 305 -7.34 41.78 7.66
CA LEU A 305 -8.17 42.20 6.52
C LEU A 305 -9.62 42.53 6.92
N ALA A 306 -10.22 41.76 7.84
CA ALA A 306 -11.57 42.05 8.35
C ALA A 306 -11.61 43.36 9.18
N LEU A 307 -10.57 43.62 9.97
CA LEU A 307 -10.40 44.88 10.70
C LEU A 307 -10.22 46.05 9.73
N ASP A 308 -9.32 45.95 8.75
CA ASP A 308 -9.10 46.96 7.71
C ASP A 308 -10.37 47.22 6.89
N GLN A 309 -11.14 46.17 6.58
CA GLN A 309 -12.41 46.30 5.87
C GLN A 309 -13.46 47.01 6.74
N SER A 310 -13.50 46.75 8.05
CA SER A 310 -14.37 47.52 8.98
C SER A 310 -13.96 49.00 9.10
N TYR A 311 -12.66 49.29 9.11
CA TYR A 311 -12.12 50.65 9.12
C TYR A 311 -12.43 51.39 7.82
N ARG A 312 -12.29 50.74 6.66
CA ARG A 312 -12.73 51.31 5.38
C ARG A 312 -14.24 51.56 5.36
N SER A 313 -15.05 50.60 5.78
CA SER A 313 -16.52 50.73 5.80
C SER A 313 -17.03 51.85 6.73
N SER A 314 -16.28 52.20 7.78
CA SER A 314 -16.62 53.34 8.65
C SER A 314 -16.05 54.69 8.16
N SER A 315 -15.03 54.67 7.30
CA SER A 315 -14.34 55.87 6.80
C SER A 315 -14.83 56.35 5.43
N THR A 316 -15.35 55.47 4.57
CA THR A 316 -15.87 55.86 3.26
C THR A 316 -17.25 56.50 3.36
N ASN A 317 -17.29 57.82 3.57
CA ASN A 317 -18.46 58.62 3.21
C ASN A 317 -18.78 58.40 1.70
N PRO A 318 -19.89 57.73 1.33
CA PRO A 318 -20.15 57.33 -0.07
C PRO A 318 -20.37 58.54 -1.00
N VAL A 319 -20.59 59.73 -0.43
CA VAL A 319 -20.77 61.01 -1.12
C VAL A 319 -19.48 61.57 -1.71
N PHE A 320 -18.29 61.25 -1.16
CA PHE A 320 -17.03 61.77 -1.69
C PHE A 320 -16.54 60.95 -2.89
N ALA A 321 -16.56 59.62 -2.81
CA ALA A 321 -16.11 58.75 -3.90
C ALA A 321 -16.95 58.89 -5.18
N SER A 322 -18.27 59.11 -5.03
CA SER A 322 -19.17 59.40 -6.16
C SER A 322 -18.85 60.74 -6.82
N ARG A 323 -18.67 61.81 -6.02
CA ARG A 323 -18.30 63.13 -6.54
C ARG A 323 -16.93 63.14 -7.23
N GLU A 324 -15.94 62.39 -6.72
CA GLU A 324 -14.63 62.28 -7.38
C GLU A 324 -14.70 61.49 -8.69
N LEU A 325 -15.52 60.44 -8.77
CA LEU A 325 -15.82 59.72 -10.02
C LEU A 325 -16.52 60.63 -11.04
N ASP A 326 -17.47 61.47 -10.63
CA ASP A 326 -18.13 62.44 -11.50
C ASP A 326 -17.16 63.53 -11.99
N ILE A 327 -16.27 64.02 -11.12
CA ILE A 327 -15.20 64.97 -11.50
C ILE A 327 -14.24 64.32 -12.49
N LEU A 328 -13.82 63.07 -12.25
CA LEU A 328 -12.94 62.33 -13.16
C LEU A 328 -13.62 62.11 -14.53
N THR A 329 -14.89 61.71 -14.53
CA THR A 329 -15.69 61.51 -15.75
C THR A 329 -15.90 62.82 -16.52
N SER A 330 -16.15 63.93 -15.81
CA SER A 330 -16.21 65.28 -16.39
C SER A 330 -14.87 65.73 -16.98
N ASN A 331 -13.75 65.38 -16.35
CA ASN A 331 -12.42 65.72 -16.86
C ASN A 331 -12.03 64.86 -18.07
N ILE A 332 -12.32 63.55 -18.06
CA ILE A 332 -12.10 62.65 -19.21
C ILE A 332 -12.92 63.13 -20.43
N THR A 333 -14.19 63.48 -20.24
CA THR A 333 -15.02 64.01 -21.34
C THR A 333 -14.54 65.37 -21.86
N LYS A 334 -14.09 66.28 -20.99
CA LYS A 334 -13.45 67.54 -21.41
C LYS A 334 -12.13 67.32 -22.18
N ILE A 335 -11.33 66.34 -21.77
CA ILE A 335 -10.09 65.97 -22.47
C ILE A 335 -10.41 65.38 -23.84
N GLY A 336 -11.38 64.46 -23.93
CA GLY A 336 -11.84 63.89 -25.21
C GLY A 336 -12.37 64.96 -26.18
N TYR A 337 -13.15 65.92 -25.68
CA TYR A 337 -13.63 67.04 -26.49
C TYR A 337 -12.48 67.93 -27.00
N ARG A 338 -11.50 68.25 -26.14
CA ARG A 338 -10.30 69.01 -26.56
C ARG A 338 -9.43 68.23 -27.54
N ALA A 339 -9.29 66.92 -27.38
CA ALA A 339 -8.55 66.07 -28.33
C ALA A 339 -9.21 66.10 -29.71
N SER A 340 -10.54 65.98 -29.79
CA SER A 340 -11.29 66.09 -31.06
C SER A 340 -11.16 67.48 -31.71
N GLN A 341 -11.10 68.57 -30.92
CA GLN A 341 -10.80 69.90 -31.46
C GLN A 341 -9.37 69.98 -32.03
N VAL A 342 -8.38 69.41 -31.35
CA VAL A 342 -6.99 69.38 -31.83
C VAL A 342 -6.86 68.55 -33.11
N GLU A 343 -7.53 67.40 -33.19
CA GLU A 343 -7.59 66.56 -34.39
C GLU A 343 -8.21 67.30 -35.59
N THR A 344 -9.28 68.07 -35.35
CA THR A 344 -9.90 68.94 -36.36
C THR A 344 -8.93 70.02 -36.85
N LEU A 345 -8.27 70.73 -35.92
CA LEU A 345 -7.27 71.76 -36.26
C LEU A 345 -6.04 71.17 -36.98
N GLN A 346 -5.63 69.95 -36.65
CA GLN A 346 -4.53 69.25 -37.31
C GLN A 346 -4.90 68.89 -38.76
N MET A 347 -6.14 68.46 -39.01
CA MET A 347 -6.66 68.24 -40.36
C MET A 347 -6.75 69.55 -41.17
N GLU A 348 -7.22 70.64 -40.56
CA GLU A 348 -7.23 71.97 -41.21
C GLU A 348 -5.81 72.47 -41.53
N PHE A 349 -4.84 72.21 -40.65
CA PHE A 349 -3.45 72.59 -40.85
C PHE A 349 -2.80 71.81 -42.00
N GLU A 350 -3.02 70.50 -42.10
CA GLU A 350 -2.55 69.70 -43.24
C GLU A 350 -3.23 70.14 -44.56
N LEU A 351 -4.52 70.47 -44.54
CA LEU A 351 -5.20 71.07 -45.71
C LEU A 351 -4.64 72.44 -46.11
N LEU A 352 -4.22 73.26 -45.15
CA LEU A 352 -3.56 74.55 -45.41
C LEU A 352 -2.15 74.33 -45.97
N LYS A 353 -1.37 73.42 -45.39
CA LYS A 353 -0.04 73.00 -45.85
C LYS A 353 -0.09 72.45 -47.28
N ASP A 354 -1.04 71.60 -47.62
CA ASP A 354 -1.27 71.13 -48.99
C ASP A 354 -1.62 72.27 -49.95
N ARG A 355 -2.32 73.32 -49.49
CA ARG A 355 -2.58 74.52 -50.31
C ARG A 355 -1.32 75.36 -50.50
N VAL A 356 -0.55 75.58 -49.44
CA VAL A 356 0.74 76.30 -49.49
C VAL A 356 1.73 75.57 -50.39
N GLN A 357 1.93 74.27 -50.22
CA GLN A 357 2.83 73.47 -51.04
C GLN A 357 2.41 73.46 -52.52
N ARG A 358 1.10 73.52 -52.83
CA ARG A 358 0.62 73.72 -54.20
C ARG A 358 0.86 75.13 -54.74
N MET A 359 0.79 76.17 -53.91
CA MET A 359 1.18 77.53 -54.32
C MET A 359 2.70 77.64 -54.53
N GLU A 360 3.52 77.03 -53.67
CA GLU A 360 4.98 76.97 -53.81
C GLU A 360 5.38 76.19 -55.07
N ALA A 361 4.75 75.05 -55.35
CA ALA A 361 4.96 74.28 -56.58
C ALA A 361 4.43 74.98 -57.85
N GLN A 362 3.50 75.93 -57.71
CA GLN A 362 3.01 76.78 -58.80
C GLN A 362 3.82 78.06 -58.99
N LEU A 363 4.67 78.44 -58.04
CA LEU A 363 5.54 79.61 -58.17
C LEU A 363 6.70 79.26 -59.14
N PRO A 364 6.74 79.83 -60.35
CA PRO A 364 7.81 79.52 -61.28
C PRO A 364 9.13 80.07 -60.73
N ASN A 365 10.20 79.32 -61.00
CA ASN A 365 11.59 79.65 -60.70
C ASN A 365 12.01 81.00 -61.33
N TRP A 366 11.69 82.12 -60.66
CA TRP A 366 12.15 83.45 -61.03
C TRP A 366 13.60 83.60 -60.61
N GLN A 367 14.50 83.45 -61.59
CA GLN A 367 15.94 83.49 -61.41
C GLN A 367 16.46 84.91 -61.11
N GLU A 368 17.41 84.98 -60.17
CA GLU A 368 18.59 85.87 -60.19
C GLU A 368 18.40 87.41 -60.09
N PRO A 369 19.47 88.22 -59.89
CA PRO A 369 20.90 87.87 -59.68
C PRO A 369 21.63 88.47 -58.45
N GLN A 370 22.72 87.80 -58.05
CA GLN A 370 24.03 88.30 -57.56
C GLN A 370 24.14 89.30 -56.36
N ASN A 371 24.76 88.82 -55.26
CA ASN A 371 26.03 89.24 -54.59
C ASN A 371 26.36 90.76 -54.35
N PRO A 372 27.28 91.16 -53.43
CA PRO A 372 28.19 90.36 -52.57
C PRO A 372 28.38 90.88 -51.10
N ARG A 373 29.37 90.29 -50.39
CA ARG A 373 29.98 90.73 -49.10
C ARG A 373 29.09 90.54 -47.85
N SER A 374 29.59 90.47 -46.62
CA SER A 374 30.91 90.16 -46.01
C SER A 374 30.72 90.20 -44.47
N MET A 375 31.65 89.62 -43.68
CA MET A 375 31.78 89.77 -42.21
C MET A 375 30.82 88.93 -41.31
N ASP A 376 31.39 87.85 -40.77
CA ASP A 376 31.37 87.52 -39.32
C ASP A 376 31.60 88.81 -38.47
N PRO A 377 31.08 88.97 -37.23
CA PRO A 377 31.59 88.12 -36.14
C PRO A 377 30.69 87.89 -34.89
N LYS A 378 30.96 86.75 -34.22
CA LYS A 378 31.20 86.57 -32.76
C LYS A 378 30.29 87.17 -31.66
N GLN A 379 30.11 86.28 -30.66
CA GLN A 379 30.32 86.44 -29.20
C GLN A 379 29.16 86.82 -28.25
N MET A 380 28.98 85.91 -27.26
CA MET A 380 28.75 86.13 -25.80
C MET A 380 27.53 86.99 -25.37
N VAL A 381 26.76 86.63 -24.35
CA VAL A 381 27.08 86.44 -22.91
C VAL A 381 25.93 85.59 -22.33
N SER A 382 26.10 84.43 -21.68
CA SER A 382 26.79 84.10 -20.41
C SER A 382 26.18 84.73 -19.14
N LEU A 383 25.25 84.02 -18.47
CA LEU A 383 24.95 84.27 -17.05
C LEU A 383 24.79 82.93 -16.29
N LYS A 384 25.43 82.82 -15.11
CA LYS A 384 25.37 81.68 -14.16
C LYS A 384 24.90 82.19 -12.79
N PHE A 385 24.20 81.34 -12.03
CA PHE A 385 24.02 81.26 -10.55
C PHE A 385 22.73 80.44 -10.29
N LEU A 386 22.56 79.49 -9.34
CA LEU A 386 23.42 78.66 -8.45
C LEU A 386 22.84 77.20 -8.55
N SER A 387 23.48 76.07 -8.19
CA SER A 387 23.93 75.54 -6.87
C SER A 387 22.84 75.61 -5.78
N GLU A 388 22.31 74.54 -5.17
CA GLU A 388 22.98 73.39 -4.53
C GLU A 388 22.04 72.16 -4.37
N GLY A 389 22.64 70.98 -4.13
CA GLY A 389 22.01 69.81 -3.49
C GLY A 389 21.07 68.94 -4.36
N GLY A 390 21.18 67.61 -4.41
CA GLY A 390 22.16 66.72 -3.80
C GLY A 390 21.67 65.26 -3.81
N ASN A 391 22.45 64.35 -4.40
CA ASN A 391 22.44 62.89 -4.23
C ASN A 391 21.13 62.09 -4.51
N ASN A 392 21.14 61.34 -5.63
CA ASN A 392 20.68 59.94 -5.61
C ASN A 392 21.41 59.10 -6.69
N PRO A 393 21.75 57.82 -6.45
CA PRO A 393 22.73 57.10 -7.26
C PRO A 393 22.17 56.33 -8.46
N ARG A 394 22.95 56.39 -9.54
CA ARG A 394 23.07 55.48 -10.70
C ARG A 394 22.33 54.13 -10.61
N ILE A 395 21.48 53.89 -11.62
CA ILE A 395 21.19 52.57 -12.18
C ILE A 395 21.83 52.52 -13.59
N PRO A 396 22.69 51.54 -13.92
CA PRO A 396 23.18 51.32 -15.29
C PRO A 396 22.17 50.49 -16.12
N PRO A 397 22.19 50.61 -17.47
CA PRO A 397 21.14 50.06 -18.33
C PRO A 397 21.25 48.56 -18.59
N SER A 398 20.11 47.96 -18.92
CA SER A 398 19.96 46.57 -19.34
C SER A 398 20.68 46.26 -20.66
N THR A 399 21.56 45.25 -20.63
CA THR A 399 22.16 44.65 -21.83
C THR A 399 21.46 43.32 -22.13
N THR A 400 20.83 43.21 -23.29
CA THR A 400 20.39 41.93 -23.85
C THR A 400 21.58 41.15 -24.40
N PRO A 401 21.54 39.81 -24.36
CA PRO A 401 21.95 39.08 -25.56
C PRO A 401 21.07 37.86 -25.91
N ASN A 402 20.75 37.82 -27.20
CA ASN A 402 20.52 36.68 -28.10
C ASN A 402 20.47 35.24 -27.57
N LEU A 403 19.47 34.51 -28.09
CA LEU A 403 19.47 33.05 -28.23
C LEU A 403 20.74 32.56 -28.94
N ARG A 404 21.20 31.37 -28.54
CA ARG A 404 21.96 30.47 -29.39
C ARG A 404 21.50 29.03 -29.13
N ASP A 405 21.23 28.30 -30.20
CA ASP A 405 21.13 26.84 -30.16
C ASP A 405 22.48 26.22 -29.78
N ASP A 406 22.46 25.05 -29.13
CA ASP A 406 23.10 23.84 -29.69
C ASP A 406 22.84 22.57 -28.85
N TYR A 407 22.47 21.51 -29.58
CA TYR A 407 22.71 20.07 -29.36
C TYR A 407 23.02 19.53 -27.95
N VAL A 408 22.10 18.68 -27.44
CA VAL A 408 22.41 17.69 -26.40
C VAL A 408 22.83 16.35 -27.04
N ASN A 409 23.95 15.83 -26.57
CA ASN A 409 24.59 14.61 -27.07
C ASN A 409 23.76 13.33 -26.88
N ARG A 410 23.83 12.46 -27.88
CA ARG A 410 23.31 11.08 -27.86
C ARG A 410 24.46 10.14 -27.47
N SER A 411 24.42 9.55 -26.27
CA SER A 411 25.40 8.53 -25.87
C SER A 411 24.97 7.14 -26.32
N ASN A 412 25.93 6.31 -26.72
CA ASN A 412 25.71 5.01 -27.35
C ASN A 412 25.73 3.86 -26.33
N SER A 413 24.94 2.82 -26.60
CA SER A 413 25.09 1.48 -26.02
C SER A 413 25.11 0.41 -27.13
N PRO A 414 25.83 -0.71 -26.95
CA PRO A 414 26.27 -1.60 -28.04
C PRO A 414 25.18 -2.57 -28.54
N PRO A 415 25.36 -3.20 -29.73
CA PRO A 415 24.33 -4.00 -30.39
C PRO A 415 24.17 -5.40 -29.77
N LEU A 416 22.92 -5.88 -29.76
CA LEU A 416 22.57 -7.22 -29.31
C LEU A 416 22.81 -8.26 -30.42
N GLU A 417 23.46 -9.37 -30.06
CA GLU A 417 23.75 -10.49 -30.95
C GLU A 417 22.51 -11.36 -31.22
N LYS A 418 22.42 -11.95 -32.42
CA LYS A 418 21.25 -12.75 -32.85
C LYS A 418 21.40 -14.20 -32.44
N ALA A 419 20.50 -14.71 -31.60
CA ALA A 419 20.31 -16.15 -31.38
C ALA A 419 18.90 -16.60 -31.82
N HIS A 420 18.86 -17.65 -32.67
CA HIS A 420 17.63 -18.29 -33.11
C HIS A 420 16.99 -19.11 -31.97
N ILE A 421 15.70 -18.89 -31.67
CA ILE A 421 14.86 -19.89 -30.98
C ILE A 421 13.52 -20.01 -31.71
N ASN A 422 13.22 -21.23 -32.15
CA ASN A 422 11.90 -21.61 -32.65
C ASN A 422 10.99 -21.98 -31.47
N THR A 423 9.86 -21.29 -31.29
CA THR A 423 8.78 -21.75 -30.39
C THR A 423 7.41 -21.61 -31.04
N ALA A 424 6.58 -22.63 -30.85
CA ALA A 424 5.29 -22.74 -31.50
C ALA A 424 4.27 -21.70 -30.98
N ARG A 425 3.44 -21.23 -31.91
CA ARG A 425 2.50 -20.11 -31.74
C ARG A 425 1.27 -20.51 -30.90
N ALA A 426 1.35 -20.36 -29.58
CA ALA A 426 0.16 -20.38 -28.71
C ALA A 426 -0.64 -19.07 -28.86
N GLY A 427 -1.98 -19.16 -28.82
CA GLY A 427 -2.87 -18.08 -29.23
C GLY A 427 -2.98 -16.92 -28.22
N ILE A 428 -2.69 -15.70 -28.68
CA ILE A 428 -2.96 -14.47 -27.93
C ILE A 428 -4.47 -14.21 -27.91
N LEU A 429 -5.08 -14.21 -26.73
CA LEU A 429 -6.48 -13.83 -26.53
C LEU A 429 -6.67 -12.34 -26.83
N LYS A 430 -7.60 -12.01 -27.73
CA LYS A 430 -7.96 -10.61 -28.01
C LYS A 430 -8.93 -10.10 -26.93
N LEU A 431 -8.53 -9.04 -26.25
CA LEU A 431 -9.39 -8.25 -25.37
C LEU A 431 -10.22 -7.26 -26.20
N THR A 432 -11.43 -6.93 -25.75
CA THR A 432 -12.22 -5.83 -26.32
C THR A 432 -11.66 -4.47 -25.85
N LYS A 433 -12.12 -3.37 -26.47
CA LYS A 433 -11.75 -1.99 -26.08
C LYS A 433 -12.14 -1.61 -24.63
N SER A 434 -12.95 -2.43 -23.95
CA SER A 434 -13.33 -2.27 -22.54
C SER A 434 -12.61 -3.26 -21.60
N GLY A 435 -11.58 -3.97 -22.07
CA GLY A 435 -10.79 -4.91 -21.25
C GLY A 435 -11.47 -6.26 -20.98
N ALA A 436 -12.64 -6.52 -21.54
CA ALA A 436 -13.34 -7.79 -21.38
C ALA A 436 -12.82 -8.87 -22.34
N ILE A 437 -12.72 -10.12 -21.84
CA ILE A 437 -12.35 -11.29 -22.64
C ILE A 437 -13.53 -11.70 -23.52
N ASP A 438 -13.34 -11.79 -24.85
CA ASP A 438 -14.38 -12.24 -25.77
C ASP A 438 -14.65 -13.75 -25.63
N LYS A 439 -15.71 -14.07 -24.88
CA LYS A 439 -16.18 -15.44 -24.59
C LYS A 439 -16.55 -16.25 -25.84
N ARG A 440 -16.68 -15.65 -27.03
CA ARG A 440 -16.97 -16.37 -28.28
C ARG A 440 -15.80 -17.24 -28.79
N THR A 441 -14.58 -17.00 -28.30
CA THR A 441 -13.37 -17.70 -28.75
C THR A 441 -13.09 -19.04 -28.05
N ILE A 442 -13.81 -19.37 -26.97
CA ILE A 442 -13.44 -20.47 -26.04
C ILE A 442 -14.05 -21.84 -26.44
N ARG A 443 -14.98 -21.91 -27.40
CA ARG A 443 -15.60 -23.19 -27.84
C ARG A 443 -15.10 -23.66 -29.21
N LYS A 444 -13.96 -24.38 -29.27
CA LYS A 444 -13.64 -25.35 -30.36
C LYS A 444 -12.31 -26.15 -30.15
N SER A 445 -12.27 -27.05 -29.17
CA SER A 445 -11.24 -28.12 -29.13
C SER A 445 -11.64 -29.24 -28.15
N GLY A 446 -12.43 -30.22 -28.61
CA GLY A 446 -12.88 -31.27 -27.69
C GLY A 446 -13.84 -32.32 -28.23
N TRP A 447 -13.67 -32.81 -29.46
CA TRP A 447 -14.29 -34.08 -29.90
C TRP A 447 -13.45 -34.76 -30.99
N LYS A 448 -12.80 -35.88 -30.63
CA LYS A 448 -12.68 -37.08 -31.48
C LYS A 448 -12.37 -38.29 -30.59
N ARG A 449 -13.20 -39.33 -30.71
CA ARG A 449 -13.07 -40.63 -30.04
C ARG A 449 -12.40 -41.65 -30.97
N ALA A 450 -12.11 -42.81 -30.37
CA ALA A 450 -11.79 -44.10 -30.96
C ALA A 450 -10.36 -44.23 -31.54
N GLY A 451 -9.63 -45.33 -31.30
CA GLY A 451 -9.99 -46.54 -30.56
C GLY A 451 -9.79 -47.77 -31.43
N THR A 452 -8.65 -48.43 -31.27
CA THR A 452 -8.28 -49.58 -32.10
C THR A 452 -7.66 -50.67 -31.22
N VAL A 453 -8.44 -51.74 -31.00
CA VAL A 453 -7.96 -52.98 -30.37
C VAL A 453 -7.95 -54.07 -31.43
N ARG A 454 -6.77 -54.63 -31.70
CA ARG A 454 -6.56 -55.97 -32.29
C ARG A 454 -5.40 -56.57 -31.48
N LYS A 455 -5.63 -57.56 -30.61
CA LYS A 455 -5.98 -58.96 -30.92
C LYS A 455 -4.81 -59.66 -31.63
N VAL A 456 -3.94 -60.29 -30.84
CA VAL A 456 -2.98 -61.31 -31.27
C VAL A 456 -3.36 -62.59 -30.55
N GLY A 457 -3.50 -63.67 -31.32
CA GLY A 457 -3.50 -65.05 -30.85
C GLY A 457 -2.63 -65.83 -31.83
N GLY A 458 -1.78 -66.71 -31.31
CA GLY A 458 -0.67 -67.35 -32.00
C GLY A 458 0.38 -67.72 -30.98
#